data_AF-A0A936PFT7-F1
#
_entry.id   AF-A0A936PFT7-F1
#
_cell.length_a   1.000
_cell.length_b   1.000
_cell.length_c   1.000
_cell.angle_alpha   90.00
_cell.angle_beta   90.00
_cell.angle_gamma   90.00
#
_symmetry.space_group_name_H-M   'P 1'
#
loop_
_entity.id
_entity.type
_entity.pdbx_description
1 polymer ?
#
loop_
_entity_poly.entity_id
_entity_poly.type
_entity_poly.pdbx_seq_one_letter_code
_entity_poly.pdbx_strand_id
1 'polypeptide(L)'
;MAPVKVISQQPPGGRCTLYARYADAISNATGWSRSVVHSEERDAHGEGFPSLWIRDVALQPEDYFMLTPADIRAHLAGLGIEPARLDMIELRLQAIHDEFVAAATRAAS
;
A
#
# COMPACT_ATOMS: atom_id res chain seq x y z
N MET A 1 6.98 -16.40 -2.22
CA MET A 1 7.01 -14.92 -2.34
C MET A 1 6.62 -14.30 -1.00
N ALA A 2 7.02 -13.04 -0.74
CA ALA A 2 6.60 -12.36 0.49
C ALA A 2 5.08 -12.08 0.44
N PRO A 3 4.32 -12.30 1.54
CA PRO A 3 2.89 -12.06 1.56
C PRO A 3 2.48 -10.61 1.29
N VAL A 4 3.39 -9.66 1.52
CA VAL A 4 3.23 -8.25 1.16
C VAL A 4 4.35 -7.86 0.20
N LYS A 5 4.00 -7.37 -0.99
CA LYS A 5 4.98 -7.02 -2.03
C LYS A 5 4.64 -5.66 -2.61
N VAL A 6 5.64 -4.82 -2.86
CA VAL A 6 5.46 -3.55 -3.56
C VAL A 6 6.27 -3.58 -4.84
N ILE A 7 5.65 -3.25 -5.99
CA ILE A 7 6.38 -3.00 -7.23
C ILE A 7 6.64 -1.49 -7.32
N SER A 8 7.91 -1.11 -7.37
CA SER A 8 8.37 0.28 -7.27
C SER A 8 9.30 0.65 -8.42
N GLN A 9 9.25 1.90 -8.88
CA GLN A 9 10.35 2.48 -9.66
C GLN A 9 11.60 2.70 -8.79
N GLN A 10 12.76 2.94 -9.43
CA GLN A 10 14.02 3.32 -8.78
C GLN A 10 14.55 4.65 -9.34
N PRO A 11 14.80 5.68 -8.51
CA PRO A 11 14.48 5.75 -7.08
C PRO A 11 12.96 5.77 -6.81
N PRO A 12 12.52 5.32 -5.62
CA PRO A 12 11.12 5.37 -5.24
C PRO A 12 10.66 6.83 -5.09
N GLY A 13 9.47 7.13 -5.62
CA GLY A 13 8.84 8.44 -5.49
C GLY A 13 7.32 8.34 -5.50
N GLY A 14 6.65 9.41 -5.04
CA GLY A 14 5.19 9.52 -5.02
C GLY A 14 4.49 8.31 -4.40
N ARG A 15 3.59 7.68 -5.17
CA ARG A 15 2.82 6.50 -4.74
C ARG A 15 3.68 5.27 -4.43
N CYS A 16 4.88 5.13 -5.01
CA CYS A 16 5.78 4.02 -4.65
C CYS A 16 6.25 4.14 -3.20
N THR A 17 6.60 5.35 -2.75
CA THR A 17 6.96 5.61 -1.36
C THR A 17 5.77 5.41 -0.43
N LEU A 18 4.57 5.84 -0.85
CA LEU A 18 3.34 5.61 -0.11
C LEU A 18 3.09 4.10 0.12
N TYR A 19 3.12 3.31 -0.94
CA TYR A 19 2.83 1.87 -0.88
C TYR A 19 3.90 1.09 -0.12
N ALA A 20 5.16 1.51 -0.18
CA ALA A 20 6.23 0.95 0.67
C ALA A 20 5.92 1.16 2.16
N ARG A 21 5.45 2.35 2.55
CA ARG A 21 5.06 2.65 3.93
C ARG A 21 3.81 1.88 4.38
N TYR A 22 2.85 1.69 3.48
CA TYR A 22 1.71 0.81 3.74
C TYR A 22 2.16 -0.64 3.96
N ALA A 23 3.05 -1.15 3.11
CA ALA A 23 3.60 -2.49 3.27
C ALA A 23 4.34 -2.66 4.61
N ASP A 24 5.09 -1.65 5.06
CA ASP A 24 5.68 -1.61 6.40
C ASP A 24 4.63 -1.72 7.52
N ALA A 25 3.58 -0.90 7.47
CA ALA A 25 2.52 -0.92 8.48
C ALA A 25 1.81 -2.28 8.56
N ILE A 26 1.48 -2.86 7.41
CA ILE A 26 0.83 -4.17 7.33
C ILE A 26 1.77 -5.26 7.86
N SER A 27 3.04 -5.25 7.43
CA SER A 27 4.05 -6.22 7.88
C SER A 27 4.22 -6.18 9.40
N ASN A 28 4.34 -4.98 9.99
CA ASN A 28 4.48 -4.81 11.43
C ASN A 28 3.26 -5.31 12.22
N ALA A 29 2.05 -5.09 11.73
CA ALA A 29 0.83 -5.49 12.43
C ALA A 29 0.49 -6.98 12.28
N THR A 30 0.87 -7.59 11.16
CA THR A 30 0.53 -8.99 10.82
C THR A 30 1.66 -9.97 11.10
N GLY A 31 2.90 -9.49 11.25
CA GLY A 31 4.11 -10.31 11.29
C GLY A 31 4.48 -10.93 9.93
N TRP A 32 3.78 -10.57 8.84
CA TRP A 32 4.07 -11.07 7.51
C TRP A 32 5.35 -10.44 6.97
N SER A 33 6.17 -11.22 6.27
CA SER A 33 7.32 -10.66 5.56
C SER A 33 6.85 -9.73 4.44
N ARG A 34 7.64 -8.68 4.19
CA ARG A 34 7.43 -7.80 3.04
C ARG A 34 8.63 -7.78 2.10
N SER A 35 8.40 -7.43 0.84
CA SER A 35 9.45 -7.19 -0.14
C SER A 35 9.13 -5.98 -1.01
N VAL A 36 10.18 -5.33 -1.53
CA VAL A 36 10.08 -4.31 -2.57
C VAL A 36 10.79 -4.87 -3.80
N VAL A 37 10.09 -4.91 -4.93
CA VAL A 37 10.63 -5.33 -6.22
C VAL A 37 10.70 -4.10 -7.10
N HIS A 38 11.89 -3.85 -7.66
CA HIS A 38 12.09 -2.73 -8.56
C HIS A 38 11.74 -3.14 -9.99
N SER A 39 10.97 -2.30 -10.69
CA SER A 39 10.58 -2.51 -12.08
C SER A 39 10.66 -1.19 -12.86
N GLU A 40 10.98 -1.30 -14.15
CA GLU A 40 10.89 -0.21 -15.12
C GLU A 40 9.52 -0.19 -15.84
N GLU A 41 8.71 -1.22 -15.64
CA GLU A 41 7.37 -1.33 -16.23
C GLU A 41 6.34 -0.56 -15.41
N ARG A 42 5.74 0.46 -16.03
CA ARG A 42 4.67 1.26 -15.42
C ARG A 42 3.32 0.60 -15.70
N ASP A 43 2.70 0.10 -14.64
CA ASP A 43 1.35 -0.45 -14.67
C ASP A 43 0.79 -0.40 -13.25
N ALA A 44 0.18 0.74 -12.91
CA ALA A 44 -0.29 1.06 -11.56
C ALA A 44 -1.46 0.18 -11.07
N HIS A 45 -2.01 -0.64 -11.98
CA HIS A 45 -3.22 -1.44 -11.80
C HIS A 45 -3.00 -2.91 -12.18
N GLY A 46 -1.75 -3.33 -12.41
CA GLY A 46 -1.41 -4.70 -12.72
C GLY A 46 -0.04 -5.09 -12.20
N GLU A 47 0.86 -5.52 -13.08
CA GLU A 47 2.14 -6.13 -12.68
C GLU A 47 3.30 -5.14 -12.53
N GLY A 48 3.11 -3.91 -12.98
CA GLY A 48 4.10 -2.84 -12.91
C GLY A 48 4.00 -1.92 -11.69
N PHE A 49 4.76 -0.83 -11.72
CA PHE A 49 4.75 0.18 -10.66
C PHE A 49 3.76 1.33 -10.94
N PRO A 50 3.27 2.02 -9.89
CA PRO A 50 3.26 1.62 -8.48
C PRO A 50 2.16 0.57 -8.20
N SER A 51 2.49 -0.57 -7.58
CA SER A 51 1.47 -1.53 -7.13
C SER A 51 1.80 -2.12 -5.75
N LEU A 52 0.74 -2.39 -4.97
CA LEU A 52 0.80 -3.09 -3.68
C LEU A 52 0.09 -4.43 -3.84
N TRP A 53 0.80 -5.48 -3.48
CA TRP A 53 0.35 -6.86 -3.57
C TRP A 53 0.22 -7.45 -2.18
N ILE A 54 -0.90 -8.12 -1.92
CA ILE A 54 -1.14 -8.86 -0.68
C ILE A 54 -1.65 -10.25 -1.02
N ARG A 55 -0.93 -11.29 -0.58
CA ARG A 55 -1.24 -12.71 -0.87
C ARG A 55 -1.45 -12.95 -2.37
N ASP A 56 -0.49 -12.50 -3.17
CA ASP A 56 -0.44 -12.65 -4.62
C ASP A 56 -1.57 -11.95 -5.41
N VAL A 57 -2.31 -11.04 -4.76
CA VAL A 57 -3.31 -10.17 -5.40
C VAL A 57 -2.77 -8.73 -5.45
N ALA A 58 -2.71 -8.14 -6.64
CA ALA A 58 -2.49 -6.71 -6.84
C ALA A 58 -3.75 -5.94 -6.43
N LEU A 59 -3.65 -5.10 -5.40
CA LEU A 59 -4.79 -4.32 -4.94
C LEU A 59 -5.14 -3.21 -5.93
N GLN A 60 -6.43 -3.03 -6.15
CA GLN A 60 -6.98 -1.94 -6.96
C GLN A 60 -7.63 -0.91 -6.05
N PRO A 61 -7.43 0.39 -6.32
CA PRO A 61 -8.20 1.43 -5.65
C PRO A 61 -9.62 1.48 -6.19
N GLU A 62 -10.60 1.68 -5.32
CA GLU A 62 -12.01 1.83 -5.71
C GLU A 62 -12.22 3.01 -6.68
N ASP A 63 -11.46 4.09 -6.51
CA ASP A 63 -11.55 5.32 -7.31
C ASP A 63 -10.66 5.35 -8.56
N TYR A 64 -9.94 4.25 -8.85
CA TYR A 64 -8.93 4.15 -9.93
C TYR A 64 -7.76 5.13 -9.82
N PHE A 65 -7.61 5.85 -8.70
CA PHE A 65 -6.57 6.85 -8.52
C PHE A 65 -5.45 6.39 -7.59
N MET A 66 -5.73 6.07 -6.34
CA MET A 66 -4.72 5.57 -5.40
C MET A 66 -5.32 4.71 -4.30
N LEU A 67 -4.56 3.73 -3.81
CA LEU A 67 -5.03 2.90 -2.70
C LEU A 67 -5.24 3.76 -1.46
N THR A 68 -6.44 3.70 -0.94
CA THR A 68 -6.85 4.27 0.33
C THR A 68 -6.68 3.24 1.46
N PRO A 69 -6.65 3.69 2.72
CA PRO A 69 -6.74 2.78 3.87
C PRO A 69 -7.96 1.86 3.82
N ALA A 70 -9.10 2.35 3.32
CA ALA A 70 -10.33 1.59 3.19
C ALA A 70 -10.21 0.44 2.18
N ASP A 71 -9.59 0.67 1.02
CA ASP A 71 -9.34 -0.37 0.01
C ASP A 71 -8.52 -1.52 0.61
N ILE A 72 -7.46 -1.17 1.34
CA ILE A 72 -6.54 -2.14 1.96
C ILE A 72 -7.26 -2.90 3.08
N ARG A 73 -8.05 -2.20 3.90
CA ARG A 73 -8.86 -2.83 4.97
C ARG A 73 -9.86 -3.83 4.41
N ALA A 74 -10.58 -3.47 3.35
CA ALA A 74 -11.56 -4.34 2.71
C ALA A 74 -10.90 -5.65 2.24
N HIS A 75 -9.73 -5.57 1.60
CA HIS A 75 -8.97 -6.74 1.19
C HIS A 75 -8.52 -7.59 2.38
N LEU A 76 -7.94 -6.98 3.41
CA LEU A 76 -7.45 -7.69 4.60
C LEU A 76 -8.60 -8.36 5.37
N ALA A 77 -9.79 -7.76 5.40
CA ALA A 77 -10.98 -8.36 5.97
C ALA A 77 -11.39 -9.62 5.20
N GLY A 78 -11.32 -9.59 3.86
CA GLY A 78 -11.54 -10.76 3.01
C GLY A 78 -10.54 -11.92 3.25
N LEU A 79 -9.37 -11.61 3.81
CA LEU A 79 -8.36 -12.59 4.21
C LEU A 79 -8.57 -13.14 5.64
N GLY A 80 -9.62 -12.71 6.34
CA GLY A 80 -9.93 -13.18 7.70
C GLY A 80 -9.03 -12.61 8.78
N ILE A 81 -8.46 -11.42 8.58
CA ILE A 81 -7.74 -10.71 9.66
C ILE A 81 -8.74 -10.26 10.73
N GLU A 82 -8.42 -10.53 11.99
CA GLU A 82 -9.26 -10.18 13.14
C GLU A 82 -9.62 -8.67 13.18
N PRO A 83 -10.88 -8.30 13.50
CA PRO A 83 -11.34 -6.91 13.47
C PRO A 83 -10.45 -5.93 14.24
N ALA A 84 -10.05 -6.26 15.46
CA ALA A 84 -9.19 -5.39 16.26
C ALA A 84 -7.83 -5.11 15.58
N ARG A 85 -7.29 -6.09 14.83
CA ARG A 85 -6.06 -5.91 14.06
C ARG A 85 -6.30 -5.09 12.80
N LEU A 86 -7.45 -5.25 12.14
CA LEU A 86 -7.84 -4.40 11.01
C LEU A 86 -7.91 -2.92 11.43
N ASP A 87 -8.53 -2.63 12.58
CA ASP A 87 -8.67 -1.26 13.08
C ASP A 87 -7.29 -0.63 13.38
N MET A 88 -6.36 -1.40 13.97
CA MET A 88 -4.97 -0.96 14.19
C MET A 88 -4.24 -0.65 12.87
N ILE A 89 -4.41 -1.52 11.86
CA ILE A 89 -3.81 -1.34 10.54
C ILE A 89 -4.38 -0.10 9.88
N GLU A 90 -5.70 0.01 9.81
CA GLU A 90 -6.40 1.13 9.17
C GLU A 90 -5.98 2.47 9.79
N LEU A 91 -5.95 2.58 11.12
CA LEU A 91 -5.49 3.78 11.81
C LEU A 91 -4.07 4.18 11.39
N ARG A 92 -3.16 3.20 11.29
CA ARG A 92 -1.78 3.47 10.87
C ARG A 92 -1.69 3.87 9.40
N LEU A 93 -2.45 3.21 8.54
CA LEU A 93 -2.53 3.53 7.11
C LEU A 93 -3.10 4.93 6.89
N GLN A 94 -4.11 5.33 7.68
CA GLN A 94 -4.71 6.67 7.62
C GLN A 94 -3.68 7.74 7.96
N ALA A 95 -2.91 7.58 9.04
CA ALA A 95 -1.85 8.53 9.38
C ALA A 95 -0.81 8.68 8.26
N ILE A 96 -0.40 7.57 7.63
CA ILE A 96 0.53 7.57 6.49
C ILE A 96 -0.10 8.30 5.27
N HIS A 97 -1.39 8.07 5.02
CA HIS A 97 -2.13 8.68 3.92
C HIS A 97 -2.22 10.20 4.11
N ASP A 98 -2.63 10.66 5.29
CA ASP A 98 -2.81 12.07 5.61
C ASP A 98 -1.49 12.84 5.48
N GLU A 99 -0.38 12.26 5.96
CA GLU A 99 0.95 12.84 5.79
C GLU A 99 1.32 12.99 4.30
N PHE A 100 1.00 11.98 3.48
CA PHE A 100 1.27 12.01 2.05
C PHE A 100 0.44 13.07 1.33
N VAL A 101 -0.86 13.13 1.59
CA VAL A 101 -1.76 14.13 1.02
C VAL A 101 -1.33 15.54 1.43
N ALA A 102 -1.04 15.75 2.72
CA ALA A 102 -0.58 17.05 3.21
C ALA A 102 0.75 17.49 2.56
N ALA A 103 1.67 16.54 2.33
CA ALA A 103 2.92 16.83 1.61
C ALA A 103 2.69 17.18 0.14
N ALA A 104 1.78 16.46 -0.55
CA ALA A 104 1.43 16.75 -1.93
C ALA A 104 0.79 18.13 -2.09
N THR A 105 -0.12 18.50 -1.18
CA THR A 105 -0.76 19.83 -1.19
C THR A 105 0.25 20.95 -0.99
N ARG A 106 1.20 20.79 -0.05
CA ARG A 106 2.27 21.80 0.17
C ARG A 106 3.19 21.98 -1.04
N ALA A 107 3.44 20.92 -1.82
CA ALA A 107 4.27 20.98 -3.01
C ALA A 107 3.58 21.62 -4.22
N ALA A 108 2.24 21.73 -4.19
CA ALA A 108 1.43 22.34 -5.26
C ALA A 108 1.10 23.82 -4.98
N SER A 109 1.46 24.33 -3.81
CA SER A 109 1.31 25.74 -3.39
C SER A 109 2.59 26.52 -3.65
#